data_AF-A0A8T9C7P5-F1
#
_entry.id   AF-A0A8T9C7P5-F1
#
_cell.length_a   1.000
_cell.length_b   1.000
_cell.length_c   1.000
_cell.angle_alpha   90.00
_cell.angle_beta   90.00
_cell.angle_gamma   90.00
#
_symmetry.space_group_name_H-M   'P 1'
#
loop_
_entity.id
_entity.type
_entity.pdbx_description
1 polymer ?
#
loop_
_entity_poly.entity_id
_entity_poly.type
_entity_poly.pdbx_seq_one_letter_code
_entity_poly.pdbx_strand_id
1 'polypeptide(L)'
;MDYESLHGPGISNFSSPIAHRMPTVSAAQALQDLKSSPTRCISTGLGLFDYALQNREPQWPETEPFYGGVSRGRVTEIYGPPGVGKTALGFVNFLILDFN
;
A
#
# COMPACT_ATOMS: atom_id res chain seq x y z
N MET A 1 -55.25 -3.48 12.50
CA MET A 1 -54.39 -3.14 13.66
C MET A 1 -53.00 -3.09 13.08
N ASP A 2 -52.56 -1.89 12.77
CA ASP A 2 -51.56 -1.67 11.74
C ASP A 2 -50.26 -1.37 12.48
N TYR A 3 -49.19 -2.10 12.14
CA TYR A 3 -47.90 -2.09 12.85
C TYR A 3 -47.32 -0.68 13.07
N GLU A 4 -47.56 0.20 12.09
CA GLU A 4 -47.19 1.63 12.08
C GLU A 4 -47.77 2.41 13.28
N SER A 5 -48.98 2.07 13.72
CA SER A 5 -49.66 2.75 14.84
C SER A 5 -49.11 2.35 16.20
N LEU A 6 -48.33 1.26 16.28
CA LEU A 6 -47.79 0.68 17.51
C LEU A 6 -46.31 1.03 17.73
N HIS A 7 -45.56 1.26 16.64
CA HIS A 7 -44.10 1.47 16.71
C HIS A 7 -43.62 2.86 16.26
N GLY A 8 -44.50 3.69 15.68
CA GLY A 8 -44.12 4.99 15.12
C GLY A 8 -43.21 4.85 13.88
N PRO A 9 -43.00 5.93 13.11
CA PRO A 9 -42.07 5.89 11.99
C PRO A 9 -40.67 5.57 12.52
N GLY A 10 -40.08 4.48 12.05
CA GLY A 10 -38.75 4.02 12.49
C GLY A 10 -37.68 5.05 12.14
N ILE A 11 -37.41 5.96 13.07
CA ILE A 11 -36.35 6.97 12.92
C ILE A 11 -35.00 6.27 13.15
N SER A 12 -34.49 5.61 12.10
CA SER A 12 -33.14 5.08 12.14
C SER A 12 -32.15 6.25 12.16
N ASN A 13 -31.19 6.23 13.08
CA ASN A 13 -30.18 7.29 13.23
C ASN A 13 -29.14 7.30 12.08
N PHE A 14 -29.36 6.52 11.02
CA PHE A 14 -28.53 6.48 9.81
C PHE A 14 -28.88 7.65 8.89
N SER A 15 -28.74 8.88 9.36
CA SER A 15 -29.02 10.10 8.58
C SER A 15 -27.99 10.39 7.47
N SER A 16 -27.31 9.38 6.91
CA SER A 16 -26.38 9.56 5.78
C SER A 16 -26.21 8.25 5.01
N PRO A 17 -26.70 8.14 3.75
CA PRO A 17 -26.54 6.93 2.92
C PRO A 17 -25.08 6.61 2.51
N ILE A 18 -24.11 7.42 2.93
CA ILE A 18 -22.75 7.48 2.33
C ILE A 18 -21.61 7.17 3.32
N ALA A 19 -21.84 7.09 4.62
CA ALA A 19 -20.74 7.25 5.58
C ALA A 19 -19.95 5.98 5.98
N HIS A 20 -20.21 4.77 5.46
CA HIS A 20 -19.53 3.56 5.98
C HIS A 20 -19.39 2.40 4.97
N ARG A 21 -19.10 2.68 3.71
CA ARG A 21 -18.63 1.64 2.78
C ARG A 21 -17.38 2.18 2.11
N MET A 22 -16.25 1.49 2.27
CA MET A 22 -15.13 1.73 1.37
C MET A 22 -15.63 1.51 -0.06
N PRO A 23 -15.33 2.42 -1.00
CA PRO A 23 -15.77 2.27 -2.38
C PRO A 23 -15.25 0.94 -2.94
N THR A 24 -16.16 0.14 -3.49
CA THR A 24 -15.79 -1.12 -4.12
C THR A 24 -14.99 -0.81 -5.37
N VAL A 25 -13.68 -1.05 -5.33
CA VAL A 25 -12.81 -0.94 -6.50
C VAL A 25 -12.78 -2.28 -7.23
N SER A 26 -12.93 -2.25 -8.55
CA SER A 26 -12.75 -3.45 -9.38
C SER A 26 -11.32 -3.97 -9.20
N ALA A 27 -11.17 -5.27 -8.93
CA ALA A 27 -9.85 -5.90 -8.79
C ALA A 27 -9.00 -5.73 -10.07
N ALA A 28 -9.62 -5.73 -11.25
CA ALA A 28 -8.93 -5.50 -12.51
C ALA A 28 -8.41 -4.07 -12.63
N GLN A 29 -9.20 -3.09 -12.18
CA GLN A 29 -8.81 -1.68 -12.17
C GLN A 29 -7.72 -1.43 -11.13
N ALA A 30 -7.86 -1.97 -9.92
CA ALA A 30 -6.81 -1.93 -8.90
C ALA A 30 -5.50 -2.54 -9.40
N LEU A 31 -5.55 -3.62 -10.19
CA LEU A 31 -4.36 -4.22 -10.81
C LEU A 31 -3.74 -3.35 -11.91
N GLN A 32 -4.55 -2.68 -12.73
CA GLN A 32 -4.07 -1.74 -13.75
C GLN A 32 -3.44 -0.50 -13.11
N ASP A 33 -4.09 0.05 -12.08
CA ASP A 33 -3.57 1.15 -11.27
C ASP A 33 -2.27 0.72 -10.58
N LEU A 34 -2.19 -0.53 -10.10
CA LEU A 34 -0.97 -1.18 -9.59
C LEU A 34 0.10 -1.43 -10.67
N LYS A 35 -0.15 -1.20 -11.97
CA LYS A 35 0.86 -1.30 -13.03
C LYS A 35 1.26 0.05 -13.64
N SER A 36 0.42 1.08 -13.52
CA SER A 36 0.64 2.39 -14.17
C SER A 36 1.48 3.41 -13.37
N SER A 37 1.44 3.38 -12.03
CA SER A 37 2.16 4.38 -11.22
C SER A 37 3.71 4.24 -11.22
N PRO A 38 4.46 5.29 -11.57
CA PRO A 38 5.93 5.33 -11.51
C PRO A 38 6.51 5.57 -10.11
N THR A 39 5.72 6.05 -9.14
CA THR A 39 6.15 6.34 -7.75
C THR A 39 5.81 5.21 -6.77
N ARG A 40 5.71 3.98 -7.28
CA ARG A 40 5.16 2.85 -6.52
C ARG A 40 6.16 2.18 -5.59
N CYS A 41 7.45 2.48 -5.72
CA CYS A 41 8.51 1.82 -4.97
C CYS A 41 9.07 2.77 -3.91
N ILE A 42 9.36 2.24 -2.74
CA ILE A 42 10.07 2.93 -1.66
C ILE A 42 11.51 2.44 -1.70
N SER A 43 12.45 3.32 -2.05
CA SER A 43 13.87 2.98 -2.08
C SER A 43 14.33 2.49 -0.72
N THR A 44 15.22 1.51 -0.69
CA THR A 44 15.84 0.98 0.52
C THR A 44 17.11 1.74 0.91
N GLY A 45 17.51 2.74 0.12
CA GLY A 45 18.82 3.40 0.23
C GLY A 45 19.98 2.54 -0.28
N LEU A 46 19.70 1.33 -0.76
CA LEU A 46 20.69 0.40 -1.30
C LEU A 46 20.36 0.10 -2.77
N GLY A 47 20.99 0.82 -3.71
CA GLY A 47 20.64 0.75 -5.13
C GLY A 47 20.60 -0.67 -5.71
N LEU A 48 21.62 -1.50 -5.44
CA LEU A 48 21.63 -2.89 -5.90
C LEU A 48 20.48 -3.73 -5.32
N PHE A 49 20.11 -3.47 -4.08
CA PHE A 49 18.98 -4.15 -3.44
C PHE A 49 17.65 -3.66 -4.02
N ASP A 50 17.54 -2.38 -4.36
CA ASP A 50 16.37 -1.80 -5.03
C ASP A 50 16.13 -2.41 -6.42
N TYR A 51 17.20 -2.68 -7.18
CA TYR A 51 17.14 -3.42 -8.45
C TYR A 51 16.71 -4.88 -8.23
N ALA A 52 17.31 -5.56 -7.24
CA ALA A 52 16.98 -6.95 -6.91
C ALA A 52 15.51 -7.12 -6.50
N LEU A 53 14.96 -6.19 -5.70
CA LEU A 53 13.55 -6.20 -5.29
C LEU A 53 12.58 -6.03 -6.47
N GLN A 54 13.01 -5.35 -7.53
CA GLN A 54 12.23 -5.16 -8.75
C GLN A 54 12.49 -6.24 -9.81
N ASN A 55 13.29 -7.27 -9.48
CA ASN A 55 13.70 -8.31 -10.41
C ASN A 55 14.29 -7.73 -11.71
N ARG A 56 15.14 -6.70 -11.57
CA ARG A 56 15.79 -5.99 -12.67
C ARG A 56 17.30 -6.08 -12.50
N GLU A 57 18.01 -6.28 -13.60
CA GLU A 57 19.47 -6.20 -13.62
C GLU A 57 19.92 -4.74 -13.49
N PRO A 58 20.99 -4.45 -12.73
CA PRO A 58 21.59 -3.12 -12.68
C PRO A 58 22.03 -2.70 -14.09
N GLN A 59 21.45 -1.63 -14.62
CA GLN A 59 21.81 -1.11 -15.94
C GLN A 59 22.81 0.03 -15.77
N TRP A 60 24.01 -0.15 -16.33
CA TRP A 60 25.03 0.88 -16.48
C TRP A 60 25.15 1.16 -17.99
N PRO A 61 25.07 2.40 -18.49
CA PRO A 61 24.96 3.68 -17.81
C PRO A 61 23.51 4.06 -17.47
N GLU A 62 23.36 4.87 -16.42
CA GLU A 62 22.08 5.37 -15.89
C GLU A 62 21.48 6.46 -16.80
N THR A 63 21.02 6.07 -18.00
CA THR A 63 20.40 7.02 -18.93
C THR A 63 19.01 7.47 -18.45
N GLU A 64 18.35 6.69 -17.57
CA GLU A 64 17.01 6.99 -17.07
C GLU A 64 16.94 6.84 -15.54
N PRO A 65 16.30 7.79 -14.82
CA PRO A 65 16.12 7.70 -13.37
C PRO A 65 15.26 6.48 -13.02
N PHE A 66 15.87 5.51 -12.34
CA PHE A 66 15.19 4.30 -11.88
C PHE A 66 14.68 4.46 -10.44
N TYR A 67 13.36 4.36 -10.28
CA TYR A 67 12.71 4.35 -8.97
C TYR A 67 12.46 2.90 -8.53
N GLY A 68 13.46 2.31 -7.86
CA GLY A 68 13.42 0.93 -7.35
C GLY A 68 13.04 0.81 -5.88
N GLY A 69 13.11 -0.41 -5.33
CA GLY A 69 12.90 -0.68 -3.90
C GLY A 69 11.65 -1.50 -3.58
N VAL A 70 11.04 -1.27 -2.42
CA VAL A 70 9.88 -2.04 -1.93
C VAL A 70 8.60 -1.54 -2.61
N SER A 71 7.86 -2.43 -3.29
CA SER A 71 6.61 -2.06 -3.97
C SER A 71 5.46 -1.81 -2.98
N ARG A 72 4.87 -0.61 -3.03
CA ARG A 72 3.65 -0.26 -2.31
C ARG A 72 2.47 -1.12 -2.75
N GLY A 73 1.56 -1.41 -1.82
CA GLY A 73 0.41 -2.28 -2.08
C GLY A 73 0.77 -3.77 -2.22
N ARG A 74 2.01 -4.14 -1.91
CA ARG A 74 2.47 -5.53 -1.83
C ARG A 74 3.09 -5.80 -0.46
N VAL A 75 3.03 -7.05 -0.03
CA VAL A 75 3.74 -7.52 1.17
C VAL A 75 5.13 -7.99 0.73
N THR A 76 6.17 -7.47 1.37
CA THR A 76 7.56 -7.91 1.18
C THR A 76 8.04 -8.55 2.47
N GLU A 77 8.46 -9.81 2.38
CA GLU A 77 8.94 -10.58 3.52
C GLU A 77 10.45 -10.74 3.45
N ILE A 78 11.13 -10.49 4.57
CA ILE A 78 12.60 -10.55 4.68
C ILE A 78 12.98 -11.61 5.72
N TYR A 79 13.72 -12.62 5.28
CA TYR A 79 14.13 -13.76 6.10
C TYR A 79 15.65 -13.83 6.25
N GLY A 80 16.12 -14.43 7.34
CA GLY A 80 17.55 -14.70 7.55
C GLY A 80 17.95 -14.88 9.01
N PRO A 81 19.19 -15.32 9.28
CA PRO A 81 19.74 -15.53 10.63
C PRO A 81 19.62 -14.30 11.56
N PRO A 82 19.74 -14.46 12.89
CA PRO A 82 19.83 -13.31 13.80
C PRO A 82 21.04 -12.43 13.44
N GLY A 83 20.88 -11.10 13.54
CA GLY A 83 21.97 -10.14 13.28
C GLY A 83 22.17 -9.70 11.82
N VAL A 84 21.50 -10.31 10.83
CA VAL A 84 21.66 -9.91 9.40
C VAL A 84 21.02 -8.57 9.02
N GLY A 85 20.54 -7.78 9.98
CA GLY A 85 20.02 -6.43 9.72
C GLY A 85 18.57 -6.33 9.24
N LYS A 86 17.74 -7.38 9.35
CA LYS A 86 16.31 -7.34 8.98
C LYS A 86 15.56 -6.15 9.62
N THR A 87 15.78 -5.96 10.93
CA THR A 87 15.18 -4.86 11.70
C THR A 87 15.75 -3.50 11.28
N ALA A 88 17.07 -3.42 11.03
CA ALA A 88 17.71 -2.20 10.55
C ALA A 88 17.13 -1.77 9.19
N LEU A 89 16.94 -2.71 8.27
CA LEU A 89 16.31 -2.48 6.96
C LEU A 89 14.86 -1.97 7.11
N GLY A 90 14.12 -2.46 8.10
CA GLY A 90 12.81 -1.92 8.46
C GLY A 90 12.90 -0.46 8.90
N PHE A 91 13.85 -0.12 9.78
CA PHE A 91 14.00 1.24 10.31
C PHE A 91 14.41 2.28 9.27
N VAL A 92 15.24 1.90 8.29
CA VAL A 92 15.67 2.79 7.19
C VAL A 92 14.48 3.42 6.46
N ASN A 93 13.32 2.73 6.42
CA ASN A 93 12.10 3.22 5.78
C ASN A 93 10.92 3.51 6.73
N PHE A 94 10.83 2.83 7.88
CA PHE A 94 9.66 2.94 8.77
C PHE A 94 9.71 4.16 9.71
N LEU A 95 10.88 4.80 9.88
CA LEU A 95 10.96 6.10 10.59
C LEU A 95 10.47 7.29 9.73
N ILE A 96 10.00 7.07 8.49
CA ILE A 96 9.42 8.09 7.60
C ILE A 96 7.88 8.02 7.55
N LEU A 97 7.24 7.30 8.48
CA LEU A 97 5.77 7.33 8.66
C LEU A 97 5.31 7.89 10.01
N ASP A 98 6.24 8.34 10.85
CA ASP A 98 5.91 9.13 12.02
C ASP A 98 6.09 10.63 11.69
N PHE A 99 4.95 11.34 11.65
CA PHE A 99 4.76 12.80 11.56
C PHE A 99 4.98 13.50 10.20
N ASN A 100 3.92 13.54 9.40
CA ASN A 100 3.23 14.81 9.06
C ASN A 100 1.75 14.54 8.79
#